data_AF-A0A536XCB9-F1
#
_entry.id   AF-A0A536XCB9-F1
#
_cell.length_a   1.000
_cell.length_b   1.000
_cell.length_c   1.000
_cell.angle_alpha   90.00
_cell.angle_beta   90.00
_cell.angle_gamma   90.00
#
_symmetry.space_group_name_H-M   'P 1'
#
loop_
_entity.id
_entity.type
_entity.pdbx_description
1 polymer ?
#
loop_
_entity_poly.entity_id
_entity_poly.type
_entity_poly.pdbx_seq_one_letter_code
_entity_poly.pdbx_strand_id
1 'polypeptide(L)'
;MSKRSCFLIAASVSLAAGVAYAQFPIMDRVADKVIQKYQSSTCEQLWQERAQGKSQSKPEMEQRVVQMLQQDAQMRQAFFNKVAAPIVNKMFECGMIP
;
A
#
# COMPACT_ATOMS: atom_id res chain seq x y z
N MET A 1 40.94 -47.79 20.36
CA MET A 1 41.29 -47.25 19.01
C MET A 1 39.98 -46.93 18.31
N SER A 2 39.42 -45.72 18.47
CA SER A 2 39.77 -44.48 17.76
C SER A 2 39.30 -44.46 16.30
N LYS A 3 38.46 -43.45 16.01
CA LYS A 3 38.34 -42.66 14.76
C LYS A 3 37.17 -42.94 13.82
N ARG A 4 36.48 -41.83 13.50
CA ARG A 4 35.73 -41.50 12.26
C ARG A 4 34.28 -41.97 12.26
N SER A 5 33.26 -41.17 11.98
CA SER A 5 33.10 -39.75 11.63
C SER A 5 31.61 -39.50 11.90
N CYS A 6 31.21 -38.61 12.82
CA CYS A 6 31.07 -37.18 12.58
C CYS A 6 30.33 -36.82 11.28
N PHE A 7 29.12 -36.27 11.47
CA PHE A 7 28.35 -35.40 10.57
C PHE A 7 27.64 -36.01 9.37
N LEU A 8 26.33 -36.14 9.48
CA LEU A 8 25.39 -35.66 8.45
C LEU A 8 24.16 -35.04 9.15
N ILE A 9 24.33 -33.86 9.74
CA ILE A 9 23.21 -32.98 10.07
C ILE A 9 22.85 -32.29 8.76
N ALA A 10 21.78 -32.74 8.10
CA ALA A 10 21.21 -32.05 6.96
C ALA A 10 20.57 -30.75 7.45
N ALA A 11 21.34 -29.65 7.41
CA ALA A 11 20.84 -28.32 7.67
C ALA A 11 20.03 -27.85 6.45
N SER A 12 18.71 -28.04 6.51
CA SER A 12 17.76 -27.38 5.62
C SER A 12 17.75 -25.88 5.93
N VAL A 13 18.63 -25.11 5.29
CA VAL A 13 18.58 -23.65 5.29
C VAL A 13 17.39 -23.24 4.43
N SER A 14 16.24 -23.06 5.08
CA SER A 14 15.09 -22.39 4.48
C SER A 14 15.48 -20.95 4.16
N LEU A 15 15.56 -20.63 2.86
CA LEU A 15 15.73 -19.27 2.37
C LEU A 15 14.55 -18.41 2.83
N ALA A 16 14.69 -17.73 3.96
CA ALA A 16 13.84 -16.59 4.27
C ALA A 16 14.23 -15.48 3.28
N ALA A 17 13.52 -15.43 2.15
CA ALA A 17 13.54 -14.27 1.27
C ALA A 17 13.06 -13.08 2.10
N GLY A 18 14.02 -12.29 2.61
CA GLY A 18 13.73 -11.10 3.37
C GLY A 18 12.92 -10.14 2.51
N VAL A 19 11.65 -9.93 2.87
CA VAL A 19 10.90 -8.78 2.40
C VAL A 19 11.60 -7.55 2.95
N ALA A 20 12.44 -6.93 2.12
CA ALA A 20 12.96 -5.61 2.42
C ALA A 20 11.78 -4.64 2.37
N TYR A 21 11.29 -4.21 3.54
CA TYR A 21 10.29 -3.16 3.63
C TYR A 21 10.92 -1.87 3.13
N ALA A 22 10.76 -1.57 1.85
CA ALA A 22 11.16 -0.29 1.30
C ALA A 22 10.33 0.81 1.97
N GLN A 23 11.01 1.72 2.67
CA GLN A 23 10.38 2.86 3.32
C GLN A 23 10.28 4.02 2.32
N PHE A 24 9.05 4.46 2.01
CA PHE A 24 8.79 5.53 1.04
C PHE A 24 8.16 6.74 1.75
N PRO A 25 8.93 7.53 2.52
CA PRO A 25 8.38 8.52 3.46
C PRO A 25 7.58 9.65 2.80
N ILE A 26 7.81 9.97 1.53
CA ILE A 26 7.00 10.94 0.78
C ILE A 26 5.68 10.32 0.34
N MET A 27 5.72 9.09 -0.19
CA MET A 27 4.54 8.32 -0.55
C MET A 27 3.64 8.09 0.67
N ASP A 28 4.23 7.74 1.81
CA ASP A 28 3.50 7.49 3.06
C ASP A 28 2.66 8.70 3.49
N ARG A 29 3.24 9.90 3.44
CA ARG A 29 2.49 11.13 3.76
C ARG A 29 1.36 11.41 2.80
N VAL A 30 1.53 11.05 1.52
CA VAL A 30 0.46 11.17 0.53
C VAL A 30 -0.64 10.15 0.83
N ALA A 31 -0.27 8.89 1.06
CA ALA A 31 -1.20 7.82 1.42
C ALA A 31 -2.02 8.21 2.66
N ASP A 32 -1.37 8.70 3.71
CA ASP A 32 -2.02 9.13 4.95
C ASP A 32 -3.02 10.27 4.70
N LYS A 33 -2.69 11.24 3.84
CA LYS A 33 -3.63 12.31 3.46
C LYS A 33 -4.85 11.80 2.71
N VAL A 34 -4.66 10.86 1.79
CA VAL A 34 -5.78 10.25 1.05
C VAL A 34 -6.67 9.48 2.02
N ILE A 35 -6.08 8.66 2.89
CA ILE A 35 -6.81 7.91 3.92
C ILE A 35 -7.60 8.86 4.82
N GLN A 36 -6.95 9.90 5.36
CA GLN A 36 -7.58 10.88 6.24
C GLN A 36 -8.77 11.56 5.54
N LYS A 37 -8.66 11.89 4.24
CA LYS A 37 -9.74 12.51 3.47
C LYS A 37 -10.97 11.59 3.40
N TYR A 38 -10.79 10.32 3.05
CA TYR A 38 -11.91 9.37 3.01
C TYR A 38 -12.52 9.16 4.39
N GLN A 39 -11.69 9.00 5.42
CA GLN A 39 -12.16 8.78 6.78
C GLN A 39 -12.92 9.99 7.36
N SER A 40 -12.46 11.21 7.08
CA SER A 40 -13.05 12.46 7.60
C SER A 40 -14.20 13.02 6.75
N SER A 41 -14.38 12.55 5.51
CA SER A 41 -15.51 12.97 4.67
C SER A 41 -16.79 12.24 5.04
N THR A 42 -17.93 12.92 4.87
CA THR A 42 -19.24 12.27 4.98
C THR A 42 -19.53 11.42 3.76
N CYS A 43 -20.47 10.47 3.88
CA CYS A 43 -20.83 9.60 2.76
C CYS A 43 -21.42 10.40 1.59
N GLU A 44 -22.23 11.43 1.86
CA GLU A 44 -22.82 12.31 0.85
C GLU A 44 -21.74 13.08 0.09
N GLN A 45 -20.72 13.59 0.79
CA GLN A 45 -19.59 14.29 0.17
C GLN A 45 -18.82 13.36 -0.77
N LEU A 46 -18.53 12.14 -0.33
CA LEU A 46 -17.83 11.15 -1.15
C LEU A 46 -18.65 10.73 -2.38
N TRP A 47 -19.97 10.58 -2.22
CA TRP A 47 -20.89 10.32 -3.34
C TRP A 47 -20.91 11.47 -4.36
N GLN A 48 -20.97 12.72 -3.89
CA GLN A 48 -20.92 13.89 -4.76
C GLN A 48 -19.59 14.02 -5.49
N GLU A 49 -18.47 13.80 -4.81
CA GLU A 49 -17.13 13.82 -5.41
C GLU A 49 -16.99 12.75 -6.49
N ARG A 50 -17.46 11.53 -6.21
CA ARG A 50 -17.49 10.42 -7.18
C ARG A 50 -18.36 10.72 -8.39
N ALA A 51 -19.58 11.25 -8.17
CA ALA A 51 -20.50 11.60 -9.24
C ALA A 51 -19.93 12.71 -10.14
N GLN A 52 -19.13 13.61 -9.57
CA GLN A 52 -18.45 14.67 -10.32
C GLN A 52 -17.16 14.20 -11.00
N GLY A 53 -16.74 12.94 -10.82
CA GLY A 53 -15.47 12.41 -11.32
C GLY A 53 -14.25 13.17 -10.78
N LYS A 54 -14.40 13.88 -9.66
CA LYS A 54 -13.34 14.73 -9.12
C LYS A 54 -12.45 13.91 -8.22
N SER A 55 -11.24 13.63 -8.68
CA SER A 55 -10.12 13.38 -7.78
C SER A 55 -9.65 14.74 -7.26
N GLN A 56 -9.82 15.00 -5.96
CA GLN A 56 -9.52 16.32 -5.37
C GLN A 56 -8.03 16.51 -5.02
N SER A 57 -7.16 15.56 -5.33
CA SER A 57 -5.73 15.78 -5.12
C SER A 57 -5.21 16.81 -6.13
N LYS A 58 -4.30 17.69 -5.69
CA LYS A 58 -3.77 18.78 -6.54
C LYS A 58 -3.19 18.18 -7.84
N PRO A 59 -3.50 18.71 -9.03
CA PRO A 59 -3.05 18.12 -10.30
C PRO A 59 -1.54 17.85 -10.35
N GLU A 60 -0.72 18.75 -9.82
CA GLU A 60 0.74 18.60 -9.77
C GLU A 60 1.20 17.46 -8.85
N MET A 61 0.53 17.31 -7.70
CA MET A 61 0.85 16.25 -6.73
C MET A 61 0.38 14.89 -7.24
N GLU A 62 -0.80 14.81 -7.87
CA GLU A 62 -1.29 13.57 -8.50
C GLU A 62 -0.33 13.11 -9.59
N GLN A 63 0.05 14.00 -10.50
CA GLN A 63 0.96 13.67 -11.60
C GLN A 63 2.29 13.13 -11.07
N ARG A 64 2.86 13.77 -10.04
CA ARG A 64 4.11 13.32 -9.44
C ARG A 64 3.97 11.94 -8.79
N VAL A 65 2.90 11.71 -8.03
CA VAL A 65 2.67 10.43 -7.36
C VAL A 65 2.43 9.34 -8.40
N VAL A 66 1.61 9.60 -9.41
CA VAL A 66 1.36 8.66 -10.52
C VAL A 66 2.67 8.31 -11.23
N GLN A 67 3.52 9.29 -11.54
CA GLN A 67 4.84 9.03 -12.16
C GLN A 67 5.73 8.17 -11.26
N MET A 68 5.81 8.45 -9.97
CA MET A 68 6.60 7.66 -9.02
C MET A 68 6.09 6.22 -8.92
N LEU A 69 4.77 6.04 -8.80
CA LEU A 69 4.15 4.71 -8.76
C LEU A 69 4.32 3.97 -10.10
N GLN A 70 4.35 4.67 -11.23
CA GLN A 70 4.62 4.07 -12.55
C GLN A 70 6.07 3.57 -12.67
N GLN A 71 7.02 4.30 -12.11
CA GLN A 71 8.45 3.99 -12.19
C GLN A 71 8.88 2.85 -11.24
N ASP A 72 8.20 2.67 -10.09
CA ASP A 72 8.57 1.68 -9.08
C ASP A 72 7.38 0.76 -8.71
N ALA A 73 7.49 -0.52 -9.09
CA ALA A 73 6.47 -1.53 -8.82
C ALA A 73 6.34 -1.87 -7.33
N GLN A 74 7.44 -1.84 -6.56
CA GLN A 74 7.40 -2.10 -5.11
C GLN A 74 6.74 -0.93 -4.38
N MET A 75 7.06 0.31 -4.78
CA MET A 75 6.39 1.50 -4.26
C MET A 75 4.89 1.50 -4.56
N ARG A 76 4.52 1.12 -5.78
CA ARG A 76 3.12 0.96 -6.19
C ARG A 76 2.37 -0.02 -5.29
N GLN A 77 2.96 -1.19 -5.05
CA GLN A 77 2.37 -2.19 -4.19
C GLN A 77 2.22 -1.67 -2.75
N ALA A 78 3.25 -1.02 -2.21
CA ALA A 78 3.22 -0.46 -0.86
C ALA A 78 2.13 0.61 -0.70
N PHE A 79 2.00 1.51 -1.68
CA PHE A 79 0.95 2.54 -1.68
C PHE A 79 -0.45 1.91 -1.69
N PHE A 80 -0.72 0.98 -2.62
CA PHE A 80 -2.04 0.35 -2.71
C PHE A 80 -2.38 -0.48 -1.48
N ASN A 81 -1.43 -1.25 -0.94
CA ASN A 81 -1.62 -2.01 0.30
C ASN A 81 -2.02 -1.10 1.46
N LYS A 82 -1.49 0.12 1.51
CA LYS A 82 -1.77 1.09 2.56
C LYS A 82 -3.12 1.78 2.40
N VAL A 83 -3.47 2.22 1.19
CA VAL A 83 -4.68 3.04 0.96
C VAL A 83 -5.93 2.22 0.66
N ALA A 84 -5.80 1.05 0.04
CA ALA A 84 -6.96 0.33 -0.51
C ALA A 84 -7.94 -0.10 0.58
N ALA A 85 -7.47 -0.80 1.62
CA ALA A 85 -8.33 -1.30 2.69
C ALA A 85 -9.15 -0.19 3.38
N PRO A 86 -8.57 0.89 3.93
CA PRO A 86 -9.34 1.92 4.62
C PRO A 86 -10.30 2.68 3.68
N ILE A 87 -9.90 2.91 2.43
CA ILE A 87 -10.76 3.61 1.45
C ILE A 87 -11.93 2.72 1.04
N VAL A 88 -11.66 1.47 0.66
CA VAL A 88 -12.69 0.54 0.22
C VAL A 88 -13.66 0.24 1.36
N ASN A 89 -13.18 0.08 2.60
CA ASN A 89 -14.06 -0.08 3.76
C ASN A 89 -14.98 1.13 3.93
N LYS A 90 -14.45 2.36 3.87
CA LYS A 90 -15.27 3.57 3.94
C LYS A 90 -16.28 3.63 2.78
N MET A 91 -15.86 3.25 1.58
CA MET A 91 -16.75 3.21 0.41
C MET A 91 -17.86 2.18 0.56
N PHE A 92 -17.55 1.00 1.12
CA PHE A 92 -18.51 -0.05 1.43
C PHE A 92 -19.51 0.42 2.50
N GLU A 93 -19.04 0.98 3.61
CA GLU A 93 -19.89 1.56 4.67
C GLU A 93 -20.85 2.65 4.14
N CYS A 94 -20.40 3.42 3.15
CA CYS A 94 -21.19 4.44 2.48
C CYS A 94 -22.06 3.91 1.32
N GLY A 95 -22.09 2.60 1.07
CA GLY A 95 -22.87 1.96 0.00
C GLY A 95 -22.38 2.24 -1.42
N MET A 96 -21.15 2.74 -1.59
CA MET A 96 -20.55 3.05 -2.89
C MET A 96 -20.03 1.81 -3.62
N ILE A 97 -19.66 0.77 -2.89
CA ILE A 97 -19.19 -0.50 -3.43
C ILE A 97 -20.07 -1.60 -2.80
N PRO A 98 -20.61 -2.53 -3.60
CA PRO A 98 -21.44 -3.62 -3.09
C PRO A 98 -20.67 -4.61 -2.21
#